data_AF-A0A0A7A335-F1
#
_entry.id   AF-A0A0A7A335-F1
#
_cell.length_a   1.000
_cell.length_b   1.000
_cell.length_c   1.000
_cell.angle_alpha   90.00
_cell.angle_beta   90.00
_cell.angle_gamma   90.00
#
_symmetry.space_group_name_H-M   'P 1'
#
loop_
_entity.id
_entity.type
_entity.pdbx_description
1 polymer ?
#
loop_
_entity_poly.entity_id
_entity_poly.type
_entity_poly.pdbx_seq_one_letter_code
_entity_poly.pdbx_strand_id
1 'polypeptide(L)'
;MFFLEHGKVRTFLTPTLRCPMEKTTTQELLAQAEKICAQRNVRLTPQRLEVLRLMSLQDGAISAYDLLDLLREAEPQAKPPTVYRALDFLLEQGFVHKVESTNSYVLCHLFDQPTHTSAMFICDRCGAVKEECAEGVEDIMHTLAAKMGFALRHNVIEAHGLCAACVEVEACRHPEQCQHDHSVQVKKKSR
;
A
#
# COMPACT_ATOMS: atom_id res chain seq x y z
N MET A 1 -37.59 7.06 27.05
CA MET A 1 -37.38 6.95 28.51
C MET A 1 -35.88 6.97 28.72
N PHE A 2 -35.34 8.08 29.24
CA PHE A 2 -33.91 8.25 29.48
C PHE A 2 -33.46 7.32 30.61
N PHE A 3 -32.37 6.59 30.41
CA PHE A 3 -31.55 6.08 31.50
C PHE A 3 -30.07 6.36 31.19
N LEU A 4 -29.52 7.27 31.99
CA LEU A 4 -28.09 7.46 32.21
C LEU A 4 -27.64 6.35 33.17
N GLU A 5 -26.81 5.43 32.70
CA GLU A 5 -25.97 4.62 33.58
C GLU A 5 -24.55 4.48 33.02
N HIS A 6 -23.62 5.10 33.75
CA HIS A 6 -22.24 4.67 33.99
C HIS A 6 -21.39 4.17 32.80
N GLY A 7 -20.70 5.09 32.14
CA GLY A 7 -19.22 5.18 32.20
C GLY A 7 -18.36 3.93 31.93
N LYS A 8 -18.85 2.91 31.23
CA LYS A 8 -18.06 1.78 30.75
C LYS A 8 -18.19 1.70 29.24
N VAL A 9 -17.11 2.07 28.54
CA VAL A 9 -16.90 1.71 27.14
C VAL A 9 -16.96 0.19 27.08
N ARG A 10 -18.10 -0.35 26.64
CA ARG A 10 -18.21 -1.77 26.29
C ARG A 10 -17.38 -1.96 25.04
N THR A 11 -16.15 -2.45 25.21
CA THR A 11 -15.38 -3.05 24.14
C THR A 11 -16.12 -4.31 23.69
N PHE A 12 -16.98 -4.17 22.68
CA PHE A 12 -17.40 -5.32 21.90
C PHE A 12 -16.16 -5.78 21.13
N LEU A 13 -15.47 -6.76 21.70
CA LEU A 13 -14.44 -7.54 21.02
C LEU A 13 -15.13 -8.33 19.90
N THR A 14 -15.26 -7.73 18.72
CA THR A 14 -15.52 -8.47 17.49
C THR A 14 -14.32 -9.38 17.21
N PRO A 15 -14.53 -10.55 16.59
CA PRO A 15 -13.44 -11.47 16.30
C PRO A 15 -12.53 -10.80 15.29
N THR A 16 -11.31 -10.44 15.71
CA THR A 16 -10.26 -9.94 14.83
C THR A 16 -10.08 -10.94 13.70
N LEU A 17 -10.54 -10.61 12.50
CA LEU A 17 -10.11 -11.30 11.29
C LEU A 17 -8.63 -10.99 11.15
N ARG A 18 -7.82 -11.92 11.66
CA ARG A 18 -6.38 -11.89 11.57
C ARG A 18 -6.05 -11.99 10.09
N CYS A 19 -5.56 -10.90 9.52
CA CYS A 19 -5.06 -10.90 8.15
C CYS A 19 -3.87 -11.88 8.09
N PRO A 20 -3.91 -12.93 7.26
CA PRO A 20 -2.80 -13.86 7.16
C PRO A 20 -1.59 -13.15 6.56
N MET A 21 -0.57 -12.86 7.38
CA MET A 21 0.71 -12.33 6.91
C MET A 21 1.60 -13.47 6.38
N GLU A 22 1.10 -14.27 5.45
CA GLU A 22 1.92 -15.28 4.79
C GLU A 22 2.65 -14.64 3.60
N LYS A 23 3.98 -14.72 3.59
CA LYS A 23 4.82 -14.10 2.57
C LYS A 23 4.67 -14.87 1.25
N THR A 24 3.70 -14.48 0.44
CA THR A 24 3.54 -15.00 -0.92
C THR A 24 4.76 -14.63 -1.75
N THR A 25 5.36 -15.62 -2.42
CA THR A 25 6.48 -15.38 -3.33
C THR A 25 6.01 -14.59 -4.55
N THR A 26 6.92 -13.87 -5.22
CA THR A 26 6.61 -13.16 -6.48
C THR A 26 5.92 -14.06 -7.50
N GLN A 27 6.37 -15.31 -7.64
CA GLN A 27 5.79 -16.25 -8.61
C GLN A 27 4.36 -16.65 -8.27
N GLU A 28 4.09 -16.94 -7.00
CA GLU A 28 2.74 -17.28 -6.53
C GLU A 28 1.79 -16.10 -6.69
N LEU A 29 2.26 -14.88 -6.41
CA LEU A 29 1.48 -13.65 -6.55
C LEU A 29 1.10 -13.38 -8.01
N LEU A 30 2.03 -13.56 -8.95
CA LEU A 30 1.76 -13.40 -10.38
C LEU A 30 0.78 -14.47 -10.89
N ALA A 31 0.95 -15.73 -10.48
CA ALA A 31 0.02 -16.81 -10.81
C ALA A 31 -1.39 -16.54 -10.26
N GLN A 32 -1.47 -15.97 -9.05
CA GLN A 32 -2.74 -15.55 -8.45
C GLN A 32 -3.39 -14.41 -9.24
N ALA A 33 -2.63 -13.39 -9.65
CA ALA A 33 -3.14 -12.29 -10.48
C ALA A 33 -3.65 -12.78 -11.84
N GLU A 34 -2.94 -13.71 -12.49
CA GLU A 34 -3.39 -14.35 -13.73
C GLU A 34 -4.73 -15.09 -13.55
N LYS A 35 -4.84 -15.88 -12.49
CA LYS A 35 -6.07 -16.61 -12.15
C LYS A 35 -7.25 -15.66 -11.92
N ILE A 36 -7.04 -14.58 -11.16
CA ILE A 36 -8.07 -13.57 -10.88
C ILE A 36 -8.50 -12.87 -12.18
N CYS A 37 -7.54 -12.50 -13.04
CA CYS A 37 -7.85 -11.86 -14.33
C CYS A 37 -8.68 -12.78 -15.23
N ALA A 38 -8.35 -14.07 -15.27
CA ALA A 38 -9.13 -15.07 -16.03
C ALA A 38 -10.56 -15.20 -15.49
N GLN A 39 -10.74 -15.24 -14.16
CA GLN A 39 -12.06 -15.30 -13.52
C GLN A 39 -12.91 -14.06 -13.79
N ARG A 40 -12.29 -12.87 -13.81
CA ARG A 40 -12.96 -11.59 -14.11
C ARG A 40 -13.15 -11.33 -15.60
N ASN A 41 -12.66 -12.21 -16.47
CA ASN A 41 -12.67 -12.05 -17.93
C ASN A 41 -11.99 -10.74 -18.39
N VAL A 42 -10.89 -10.37 -17.73
CA VAL A 42 -10.08 -9.20 -18.08
C VAL A 42 -8.71 -9.63 -18.58
N ARG A 43 -8.13 -8.85 -19.49
CA ARG A 43 -6.88 -9.24 -20.16
C ARG A 43 -5.65 -8.76 -19.41
N LEU A 44 -4.95 -9.65 -18.71
CA LEU A 44 -3.60 -9.40 -18.24
C LEU A 44 -2.61 -9.59 -19.40
N THR A 45 -2.22 -8.50 -20.06
CA THR A 45 -1.25 -8.54 -21.18
C THR A 45 0.17 -8.77 -20.67
N PRO A 46 1.11 -9.23 -21.51
CA PRO A 46 2.51 -9.39 -21.11
C PRO A 46 3.11 -8.12 -20.48
N GLN A 47 2.75 -6.95 -21.03
CA GLN A 47 3.18 -5.66 -20.50
C GLN A 47 2.59 -5.35 -19.11
N ARG A 48 1.30 -5.66 -18.87
CA ARG A 48 0.67 -5.49 -17.54
C ARG A 48 1.28 -6.45 -16.51
N LEU A 49 1.57 -7.68 -16.95
CA LEU A 49 2.23 -8.68 -16.12
C LEU A 49 3.67 -8.26 -15.77
N GLU A 50 4.42 -7.70 -16.72
CA GLU A 50 5.78 -7.23 -16.49
C GLU A 50 5.81 -6.05 -15.52
N VAL A 51 4.89 -5.09 -15.67
CA VAL A 51 4.75 -3.99 -14.70
C VAL A 51 4.43 -4.52 -13.30
N LEU A 52 3.50 -5.48 -13.19
CA LEU A 52 3.17 -6.11 -11.90
C LEU A 52 4.37 -6.85 -11.30
N ARG A 53 5.14 -7.58 -12.12
CA ARG A 53 6.37 -8.27 -11.72
C ARG A 53 7.41 -7.29 -11.20
N LEU A 54 7.68 -6.21 -11.92
CA LEU A 54 8.63 -5.17 -11.49
C LEU A 54 8.25 -4.56 -10.16
N MET A 55 6.95 -4.27 -9.94
CA MET A 55 6.44 -3.78 -8.67
C MET A 55 6.59 -4.81 -7.55
N SER A 56 6.38 -6.09 -7.82
CA SER A 56 6.54 -7.16 -6.82
C SER A 56 7.99 -7.42 -6.37
N LEU A 57 8.96 -6.88 -7.11
CA LEU A 57 10.37 -6.93 -6.74
C LEU A 57 10.82 -5.70 -5.92
N GLN A 58 9.93 -4.72 -5.72
CA GLN A 58 10.25 -3.55 -4.91
C GLN A 58 9.89 -3.80 -3.44
N ASP A 59 10.77 -3.39 -2.53
CA ASP A 59 10.54 -3.45 -1.08
C ASP A 59 9.60 -2.33 -0.56
N GLY A 60 9.09 -1.48 -1.45
CA GLY A 60 8.31 -0.31 -1.09
C GLY A 60 7.60 0.34 -2.27
N ALA A 61 7.15 1.57 -2.08
CA ALA A 61 6.47 2.29 -3.14
C ALA A 61 7.44 2.80 -4.20
N ILE A 62 7.02 2.77 -5.46
CA ILE A 62 7.81 3.20 -6.63
C ILE A 62 7.06 4.29 -7.41
N SER A 63 7.76 5.29 -7.92
CA SER A 63 7.14 6.29 -8.79
C SER A 63 6.84 5.71 -10.17
N ALA A 64 5.88 6.29 -10.90
CA ALA A 64 5.58 5.84 -12.26
C ALA A 64 6.77 5.98 -13.23
N TYR A 65 7.64 6.99 -13.02
CA TYR A 65 8.80 7.22 -13.88
C TYR A 65 9.95 6.25 -13.56
N ASP A 66 10.22 5.99 -12.28
CA ASP A 66 11.21 4.98 -11.91
C ASP A 66 10.76 3.59 -12.41
N LEU A 67 9.46 3.28 -12.29
CA LEU A 67 8.89 2.05 -12.83
C LEU A 67 8.97 1.98 -14.36
N LEU A 68 8.83 3.11 -15.06
CA LEU A 68 9.04 3.18 -16.51
C LEU A 68 10.50 2.91 -16.88
N ASP A 69 11.44 3.42 -16.11
CA ASP A 69 12.87 3.20 -16.37
C ASP A 69 13.25 1.73 -16.19
N LEU A 70 12.69 1.05 -15.17
CA LEU A 70 12.81 -0.40 -15.02
C LEU A 70 12.15 -1.14 -16.20
N LEU A 71 10.96 -0.71 -16.63
CA LEU A 71 10.26 -1.34 -17.76
C LEU A 71 11.06 -1.22 -19.06
N ARG A 72 11.84 -0.15 -19.24
CA ARG A 72 12.68 0.06 -20.43
C ARG A 72 13.83 -0.92 -20.56
N GLU A 73 14.25 -1.56 -19.46
CA GLU A 73 15.26 -2.63 -19.53
C GLU A 73 14.73 -3.84 -20.31
N ALA A 74 13.44 -4.14 -20.20
CA ALA A 74 12.77 -5.20 -20.95
C ALA A 74 12.12 -4.69 -22.26
N GLU A 75 11.55 -3.49 -22.25
CA GLU A 75 10.84 -2.85 -23.36
C GLU A 75 11.41 -1.44 -23.65
N PRO A 76 12.53 -1.30 -24.39
CA PRO A 76 13.21 -0.01 -24.58
C PRO A 76 12.35 1.10 -25.23
N GLN A 77 11.27 0.71 -25.91
CA GLN A 77 10.33 1.64 -26.56
C GLN A 77 9.21 2.13 -25.62
N ALA A 78 9.19 1.70 -24.36
CA ALA A 78 8.19 2.10 -23.38
C ALA A 78 8.23 3.61 -23.13
N LYS A 79 7.03 4.21 -23.10
CA LYS A 79 6.79 5.64 -22.89
C LYS A 79 5.88 5.84 -21.68
N PRO A 80 5.73 7.07 -21.15
CA PRO A 80 4.84 7.32 -20.02
C PRO A 80 3.41 6.76 -20.20
N PRO A 81 2.74 6.88 -21.37
CA PRO A 81 1.42 6.28 -21.55
C PRO A 81 1.39 4.76 -21.35
N THR A 82 2.50 4.07 -21.58
CA THR A 82 2.65 2.63 -21.38
C THR A 82 2.51 2.26 -19.91
N VAL A 83 3.29 2.91 -19.03
CA VAL A 83 3.27 2.60 -17.59
C VAL A 83 1.96 3.05 -16.94
N TYR A 84 1.42 4.22 -17.30
CA TYR A 84 0.15 4.71 -16.74
C TYR A 84 -1.02 3.80 -17.11
N ARG A 85 -1.12 3.34 -18.38
CA ARG A 85 -2.19 2.40 -18.77
C ARG A 85 -2.09 1.04 -18.08
N ALA A 86 -0.87 0.60 -17.75
CA ALA A 86 -0.68 -0.61 -16.96
C ALA A 86 -1.11 -0.36 -15.51
N LEU A 87 -0.66 0.73 -14.89
CA LEU A 87 -1.03 1.12 -13.52
C LEU A 87 -2.54 1.32 -13.37
N ASP A 88 -3.21 2.00 -14.30
CA ASP A 88 -4.67 2.20 -14.29
C ASP A 88 -5.40 0.86 -14.26
N PHE A 89 -4.96 -0.10 -15.09
CA PHE A 89 -5.51 -1.45 -15.08
C PHE A 89 -5.25 -2.16 -13.74
N LEU A 90 -4.03 -2.10 -13.23
CA LEU A 90 -3.68 -2.78 -11.97
C LEU A 90 -4.43 -2.17 -10.77
N LEU A 91 -4.67 -0.86 -10.77
CA LEU A 91 -5.48 -0.14 -9.78
C LEU A 91 -6.94 -0.59 -9.86
N GLU A 92 -7.52 -0.61 -11.06
CA GLU A 92 -8.90 -1.05 -11.28
C GLU A 92 -9.13 -2.50 -10.84
N GLN A 93 -8.11 -3.36 -11.00
CA GLN A 93 -8.17 -4.73 -10.54
C GLN A 93 -7.81 -4.93 -9.05
N GLY A 94 -7.38 -3.88 -8.34
CA GLY A 94 -7.00 -3.96 -6.92
C GLY A 94 -5.67 -4.67 -6.67
N PHE A 95 -4.80 -4.78 -7.67
CA PHE A 95 -3.46 -5.39 -7.51
C PHE A 95 -2.42 -4.40 -6.98
N VAL A 96 -2.68 -3.11 -7.10
CA VAL A 96 -1.80 -2.05 -6.62
C VAL A 96 -2.62 -0.97 -5.96
N HIS A 97 -1.98 -0.24 -5.05
CA HIS A 97 -2.51 0.98 -4.46
C HIS A 97 -1.67 2.17 -4.89
N LYS A 98 -2.35 3.31 -5.05
CA LYS A 98 -1.68 4.60 -5.19
C LYS A 98 -1.45 5.18 -3.81
N VAL A 99 -0.22 5.59 -3.54
CA VAL A 99 0.17 6.37 -2.37
C VAL A 99 0.09 7.84 -2.77
N GLU A 100 -1.01 8.49 -2.41
CA GLU A 100 -1.38 9.82 -2.86
C GLU A 100 -0.40 10.89 -2.37
N SER A 101 0.05 10.80 -1.11
CA SER A 101 0.98 11.77 -0.53
C SER A 101 2.35 11.80 -1.21
N THR A 102 2.79 10.72 -1.86
CA THR A 102 4.10 10.59 -2.51
C THR A 102 4.03 10.45 -4.03
N ASN A 103 2.83 10.41 -4.62
CA ASN A 103 2.61 10.14 -6.05
C ASN A 103 3.34 8.87 -6.53
N SER A 104 3.27 7.82 -5.71
CA SER A 104 3.91 6.52 -5.96
C SER A 104 2.89 5.39 -5.89
N TYR A 105 3.31 4.19 -6.24
CA TYR A 105 2.46 3.01 -6.32
C TYR A 105 3.11 1.87 -5.55
N VAL A 106 2.29 1.08 -4.86
CA VAL A 106 2.74 -0.09 -4.09
C VAL A 106 1.85 -1.29 -4.43
N LEU A 107 2.43 -2.48 -4.37
CA LEU A 107 1.70 -3.73 -4.53
C LEU A 107 0.69 -3.89 -3.37
N CYS A 108 -0.52 -4.34 -3.69
CA CYS A 108 -1.47 -4.80 -2.67
C CYS A 108 -1.06 -6.19 -2.18
N HIS A 109 -1.14 -6.47 -0.88
CA HIS A 109 -0.86 -7.82 -0.38
C HIS A 109 -2.10 -8.71 -0.29
N LEU A 110 -3.29 -8.16 -0.56
CA LEU A 110 -4.60 -8.78 -0.30
C LEU A 110 -5.42 -8.93 -1.59
N PHE A 111 -4.84 -9.57 -2.62
CA PHE A 111 -5.47 -9.72 -3.95
C PHE A 111 -6.79 -10.49 -3.95
N ASP A 112 -6.98 -11.37 -2.96
CA ASP A 112 -8.13 -12.26 -2.82
C ASP A 112 -9.29 -11.64 -2.04
N GLN A 113 -9.08 -10.48 -1.41
CA GLN A 113 -10.11 -9.80 -0.66
C GLN A 113 -10.92 -8.85 -1.55
N PRO A 114 -12.23 -8.67 -1.28
CA PRO A 114 -12.98 -7.59 -1.91
C PRO A 114 -12.33 -6.25 -1.59
N THR A 115 -12.63 -5.22 -2.38
CA THR A 115 -12.13 -3.85 -2.19
C THR A 115 -12.14 -3.46 -0.71
N HIS A 116 -10.96 -3.24 -0.15
CA HIS A 116 -10.75 -2.99 1.27
C HIS A 116 -10.17 -1.59 1.50
N THR A 117 -10.46 -1.03 2.67
CA THR A 117 -9.85 0.21 3.14
C THR A 117 -8.55 -0.11 3.86
N SER A 118 -7.43 0.24 3.24
CA SER A 118 -6.09 0.07 3.79
C SER A 118 -5.55 1.37 4.37
N ALA A 119 -4.86 1.26 5.51
CA ALA A 119 -3.95 2.29 6.00
C ALA A 119 -2.54 1.99 5.50
N MET A 120 -1.90 3.00 4.90
CA MET A 120 -0.52 2.91 4.43
C MET A 120 0.41 3.62 5.41
N PHE A 121 1.35 2.88 5.99
CA PHE A 121 2.43 3.43 6.83
C PHE A 121 3.69 3.59 6.00
N ILE A 122 4.09 4.84 5.77
CA ILE A 122 5.12 5.23 4.82
C ILE A 122 6.37 5.68 5.59
N CYS A 123 7.49 5.02 5.32
CA CYS A 123 8.79 5.41 5.88
C CYS A 123 9.42 6.52 5.04
N ASP A 124 9.60 7.70 5.62
CA ASP A 124 10.20 8.86 4.93
C ASP A 124 11.71 8.71 4.68
N ARG A 125 12.34 7.69 5.26
CA ARG A 125 13.76 7.38 5.08
C ARG A 125 13.98 6.43 3.90
N CYS A 126 13.47 5.20 4.00
CA CYS A 126 13.73 4.15 3.02
C CYS A 126 12.63 3.97 1.96
N GLY A 127 11.49 4.65 2.09
CA GLY A 127 10.36 4.50 1.15
C GLY A 127 9.58 3.19 1.29
N ALA A 128 9.92 2.34 2.27
CA ALA A 128 9.12 1.17 2.59
C ALA A 128 7.70 1.58 3.00
N VAL A 129 6.73 0.83 2.50
CA VAL A 129 5.31 1.03 2.80
C VAL A 129 4.75 -0.25 3.39
N LYS A 130 4.10 -0.12 4.55
CA LYS A 130 3.38 -1.23 5.17
C LYS A 130 1.87 -0.97 5.06
N GLU A 131 1.19 -1.90 4.40
CA GLU A 131 -0.26 -1.96 4.33
C GLU A 131 -0.83 -2.65 5.59
N GLU A 132 -1.81 -2.02 6.24
CA GLU A 132 -2.54 -2.55 7.38
C GLU A 132 -4.05 -2.30 7.22
N CYS A 133 -4.88 -3.23 7.72
CA CYS A 133 -6.32 -3.05 7.75
C CYS A 133 -6.72 -2.03 8.84
N ALA A 134 -7.67 -1.14 8.53
CA ALA A 134 -8.04 -0.03 9.41
C ALA A 134 -9.55 0.09 9.65
N GLU A 135 -10.24 -1.03 9.92
CA GLU A 135 -11.70 -1.10 10.15
C GLU A 135 -12.20 -0.03 11.14
N GLY A 136 -11.50 0.15 12.27
CA GLY A 136 -11.89 1.15 13.27
C GLY A 136 -11.80 2.61 12.79
N VAL A 137 -10.89 2.91 11.86
CA VAL A 137 -10.80 4.26 11.25
C VAL A 137 -11.94 4.46 10.25
N GLU A 138 -12.25 3.43 9.47
CA GLU A 138 -13.36 3.44 8.51
C GLU A 138 -14.71 3.69 9.21
N ASP A 139 -14.97 3.02 10.34
CA ASP A 139 -16.17 3.22 11.16
C ASP A 139 -16.32 4.67 11.67
N ILE A 140 -15.21 5.27 12.12
CA ILE A 140 -15.19 6.67 12.58
C ILE A 140 -15.54 7.60 11.41
N MET A 141 -14.93 7.38 10.24
CA MET A 141 -15.18 8.20 9.05
C MET A 141 -16.62 8.09 8.57
N HIS A 142 -17.19 6.88 8.54
CA HIS A 142 -18.61 6.68 8.21
C HIS A 142 -19.53 7.38 9.21
N THR A 143 -19.23 7.30 10.50
CA THR A 143 -20.02 7.95 11.55
C THR A 143 -20.02 9.48 11.40
N LEU A 144 -18.85 10.08 11.10
CA LEU A 144 -18.73 11.51 10.87
C LEU A 144 -19.45 11.93 9.58
N ALA A 145 -19.28 11.19 8.49
CA ALA A 145 -19.93 11.44 7.23
C ALA A 145 -21.47 11.41 7.35
N ALA A 146 -22.02 10.41 8.05
CA ALA A 146 -23.45 10.28 8.28
C ALA A 146 -24.04 11.47 9.05
N LYS A 147 -23.34 11.97 10.08
CA LYS A 147 -23.77 13.17 10.85
C LYS A 147 -23.86 14.44 9.99
N MET A 148 -23.06 14.50 8.93
CA MET A 148 -22.99 15.66 8.02
C MET A 148 -23.89 15.52 6.79
N GLY A 149 -24.53 14.36 6.58
CA GLY A 149 -25.21 14.06 5.32
C GLY A 149 -24.23 13.89 4.14
N PHE A 150 -22.97 13.51 4.42
CA PHE A 150 -21.93 13.31 3.43
C PHE A 150 -21.93 11.87 2.91
N ALA A 151 -22.01 11.69 1.59
CA ALA A 151 -21.93 10.39 0.95
C ALA A 151 -20.46 9.99 0.72
N LEU A 152 -19.83 9.41 1.74
CA LEU A 152 -18.45 8.90 1.68
C LEU A 152 -18.34 7.79 0.64
N ARG A 153 -17.39 7.92 -0.31
CA ARG A 153 -17.15 6.95 -1.39
C ARG A 153 -15.87 6.15 -1.23
N HIS A 154 -14.83 6.79 -0.71
CA HIS A 154 -13.51 6.20 -0.57
C HIS A 154 -12.73 6.94 0.53
N ASN A 155 -11.93 6.21 1.29
CA ASN A 155 -11.03 6.73 2.30
C ASN A 155 -9.59 6.58 1.81
N VAL A 156 -8.78 7.63 1.99
CA VAL A 156 -7.33 7.59 1.84
C VAL A 156 -6.73 7.77 3.23
N ILE A 157 -6.04 6.74 3.73
CA ILE A 157 -5.45 6.73 5.06
C ILE A 157 -3.95 6.49 4.93
N GLU A 158 -3.17 7.55 5.13
CA GLU A 158 -1.72 7.52 4.98
C GLU A 158 -1.05 8.13 6.21
N ALA A 159 -0.05 7.42 6.76
CA ALA A 159 0.72 7.85 7.91
C ALA A 159 2.20 7.91 7.54
N HIS A 160 2.82 9.07 7.76
CA HIS A 160 4.26 9.28 7.54
C HIS A 160 5.04 9.12 8.84
N GLY A 161 6.19 8.46 8.75
CA GLY A 161 7.09 8.28 9.89
C GLY A 161 8.35 7.50 9.51
N LEU A 162 8.83 6.70 10.46
CA LEU A 162 9.99 5.83 10.28
C LEU A 162 9.57 4.39 10.57
N CYS A 163 9.97 3.46 9.71
CA CYS A 163 9.84 2.04 10.00
C CYS A 163 10.79 1.62 11.13
N ALA A 164 10.54 0.47 11.77
CA ALA A 164 11.34 -0.02 12.90
C ALA A 164 12.85 -0.02 12.62
N ALA A 165 13.27 -0.52 11.45
CA ALA A 165 14.68 -0.52 11.05
C ALA A 165 15.27 0.90 10.97
N CYS A 166 14.52 1.86 10.40
CA CYS A 166 14.99 3.24 10.30
C CYS A 166 14.99 3.96 11.66
N VAL A 167 14.10 3.60 12.59
CA VAL A 167 14.16 4.10 13.97
C VAL A 167 15.44 3.64 14.66
N GLU A 168 15.85 2.38 14.48
CA GLU A 168 17.12 1.86 15.02
C GLU A 168 18.34 2.57 14.40
N VAL A 169 18.30 2.88 13.10
CA VAL A 169 19.36 3.64 12.44
C VAL A 169 19.47 5.07 13.01
N GLU A 170 18.35 5.78 13.16
CA GLU A 170 18.34 7.15 13.72
C GLU A 170 18.70 7.20 15.21
N ALA A 171 18.44 6.12 15.95
CA ALA A 171 18.84 6.00 17.36
C ALA A 171 20.32 5.66 17.55
N CYS A 172 21.03 5.27 16.48
CA CYS A 172 22.42 4.82 16.55
C CYS A 172 23.37 5.99 16.87
N ARG A 173 24.17 5.83 17.94
CA ARG A 173 25.15 6.84 18.37
C ARG A 173 26.57 6.60 17.87
N HIS A 174 26.84 5.40 17.34
CA HIS A 174 28.16 4.96 16.88
C HIS A 174 28.05 4.29 15.50
N PRO A 175 27.88 5.06 14.40
CA PRO A 175 27.72 4.53 13.05
C PRO A 175 28.85 3.59 12.66
N GLU A 176 30.07 3.85 13.11
CA GLU A 176 31.27 3.05 12.86
C GLU A 176 31.31 1.69 13.58
N GLN A 177 30.37 1.41 14.50
CA GLN A 177 30.32 0.16 15.29
C GLN A 177 29.00 -0.61 15.13
N CYS A 178 28.15 -0.19 14.20
CA CYS A 178 26.86 -0.83 13.96
C CYS A 178 26.80 -1.49 12.57
N GLN A 179 25.81 -2.36 12.38
CA GLN A 179 25.55 -3.03 11.09
C GLN A 179 24.38 -2.37 10.33
N HIS A 180 24.02 -1.15 10.68
CA HIS A 180 22.93 -0.43 10.02
C HIS A 180 23.41 0.22 8.72
N ASP A 181 22.51 0.28 7.74
CA ASP A 181 22.75 1.08 6.54
C ASP A 181 22.43 2.56 6.79
N HIS A 182 23.48 3.34 7.04
CA HIS A 182 23.43 4.79 7.22
C HIS A 182 23.47 5.57 5.89
N SER A 183 23.58 4.92 4.74
CA SER A 183 23.68 5.59 3.43
C SER A 183 22.37 6.24 2.98
N VAL A 184 21.23 5.67 3.38
CA VAL A 184 19.90 6.18 3.06
C VAL A 184 19.61 7.44 3.89
N GLN A 185 19.38 8.58 3.24
CA GLN A 185 19.05 9.83 3.96
C GLN A 185 17.55 10.12 3.87
N VAL A 186 16.97 10.59 4.98
CA VAL A 186 15.59 11.08 5.00
C VAL A 186 15.48 12.27 4.04
N LYS A 187 14.70 12.09 2.96
CA LYS A 187 14.37 13.21 2.08
C LYS A 187 13.43 14.14 2.84
N LYS A 188 13.95 15.21 3.45
CA LYS A 188 13.10 16.26 4.03
C LYS A 188 12.25 16.87 2.91
N LYS A 189 10.94 16.61 2.90
CA LYS A 189 9.99 17.36 2.08
C LYS A 189 10.06 18.82 2.51
N SER A 190 10.50 19.69 1.60
CA SER A 190 10.26 21.13 1.70
C SER A 190 8.77 21.34 1.87
N ARG A 191 8.34 21.96 2.96
CA ARG A 191 6.98 22.48 3.10
C ARG A 191 6.75 23.60 2.09
#